data_AF-A0A969QG77-F1
#
_entry.id   AF-A0A969QG77-F1
#
_cell.length_a   1.000
_cell.length_b   1.000
_cell.length_c   1.000
_cell.angle_alpha   90.00
_cell.angle_beta   90.00
_cell.angle_gamma   90.00
#
_symmetry.space_group_name_H-M   'P 1'
#
loop_
_entity.id
_entity.type
_entity.pdbx_description
1 polymer ?
#
loop_
_entity_poly.entity_id
_entity_poly.type
_entity_poly.pdbx_seq_one_letter_code
_entity_poly.pdbx_strand_id
1 'polypeptide(L)'
;MKFNIVLLIIAIFTCSLTLLLSVYPGVLQDFVIFLGMGFLWLLLAIALAIYAINLWLVREEQSSRSAFRRLIATLLIMAISYGSLKFYVPRRIAFFLSRPAFEKWLTAHPATTNKLQSINAKFGIYQVDEYFSGDRGDRYFRVYSHGDGLGPDTVSYGFAYQPNSENSPFGNANYKIYRLGNRWYWFQASNDW
;
A
#
# COMPACT_ATOMS: atom_id res chain seq x y z
N MET A 1 -3.64 -31.56 -15.75
CA MET A 1 -4.63 -30.48 -16.00
C MET A 1 -4.99 -29.63 -14.77
N LYS A 2 -5.12 -30.20 -13.55
CA LYS A 2 -5.55 -29.46 -12.34
C LYS A 2 -4.52 -28.45 -11.79
N PHE A 3 -3.23 -28.79 -11.83
CA PHE A 3 -2.16 -27.96 -11.24
C PHE A 3 -2.10 -26.52 -11.79
N ASN A 4 -2.21 -26.35 -13.11
CA ASN A 4 -2.08 -25.04 -13.76
C ASN A 4 -3.22 -24.08 -13.40
N ILE A 5 -4.43 -24.62 -13.17
CA ILE A 5 -5.59 -23.83 -12.74
C ILE A 5 -5.38 -23.39 -11.30
N VAL A 6 -4.93 -24.30 -10.44
CA VAL A 6 -4.63 -24.01 -9.03
C VAL A 6 -3.56 -22.92 -8.93
N LEU A 7 -2.47 -23.00 -9.71
CA LEU A 7 -1.42 -21.98 -9.72
C LEU A 7 -1.95 -20.59 -10.11
N LEU A 8 -2.79 -20.53 -11.15
CA LEU A 8 -3.41 -19.27 -11.58
C LEU A 8 -4.32 -18.68 -10.50
N ILE A 9 -5.15 -19.51 -9.85
CA ILE A 9 -6.03 -19.08 -8.76
C ILE A 9 -5.22 -18.54 -7.59
N ILE A 10 -4.16 -19.24 -7.18
CA ILE A 10 -3.26 -18.79 -6.12
C ILE A 10 -2.61 -17.45 -6.50
N ALA A 11 -2.13 -17.31 -7.73
CA ALA A 11 -1.53 -16.06 -8.20
C ALA A 11 -2.52 -14.89 -8.14
N ILE A 12 -3.75 -15.09 -8.64
CA ILE A 12 -4.82 -14.09 -8.58
C ILE A 12 -5.11 -13.71 -7.13
N PHE A 13 -5.26 -14.70 -6.24
CA PHE A 13 -5.56 -14.48 -4.83
C PHE A 13 -4.45 -13.67 -4.15
N THR A 14 -3.19 -14.11 -4.25
CA THR A 14 -2.05 -13.44 -3.62
C THR A 14 -1.86 -12.02 -4.17
N CYS A 15 -1.99 -11.84 -5.49
CA CYS A 15 -1.90 -10.51 -6.10
C CYS A 15 -3.03 -9.59 -5.61
N SER A 16 -4.28 -10.08 -5.61
CA SER A 16 -5.44 -9.31 -5.17
C SER A 16 -5.32 -8.92 -3.69
N LEU A 17 -4.89 -9.85 -2.84
CA LEU A 17 -4.64 -9.59 -1.43
C LEU A 17 -3.55 -8.54 -1.23
N THR A 18 -2.43 -8.65 -1.95
CA THR A 18 -1.34 -7.66 -1.87
C THR A 18 -1.83 -6.26 -2.26
N LEU A 19 -2.59 -6.17 -3.36
CA LEU A 19 -3.15 -4.91 -3.85
C LEU A 19 -4.15 -4.33 -2.85
N LEU A 20 -4.99 -5.17 -2.24
CA LEU A 20 -5.95 -4.75 -1.22
C LEU A 20 -5.23 -4.19 0.03
N LEU A 21 -4.20 -4.88 0.53
CA LEU A 21 -3.41 -4.41 1.66
C LEU A 21 -2.68 -3.09 1.36
N SER A 22 -2.26 -2.87 0.11
CA SER A 22 -1.55 -1.65 -0.31
C SER A 22 -2.38 -0.36 -0.23
N VAL A 23 -3.71 -0.51 -0.17
CA VAL A 23 -4.66 0.60 -0.04
C VAL A 23 -4.42 1.41 1.24
N TYR A 24 -4.08 0.72 2.32
CA TYR A 24 -3.73 1.34 3.59
C TYR A 24 -2.24 1.69 3.61
N PRO A 25 -1.87 2.96 3.83
CA PRO A 25 -0.47 3.35 3.94
C PRO A 25 0.12 2.77 5.24
N GLY A 26 1.33 2.21 5.15
CA GLY A 26 2.05 1.61 6.28
C GLY A 26 1.79 0.13 6.50
N VAL A 27 0.64 -0.42 6.10
CA VAL A 27 0.31 -1.85 6.33
C VAL A 27 1.26 -2.80 5.60
N LEU A 28 1.69 -2.48 4.38
CA LEU A 28 2.70 -3.30 3.68
C LEU A 28 4.13 -3.03 4.17
N GLN A 29 4.35 -1.93 4.88
CA GLN A 29 5.64 -1.56 5.46
C GLN A 29 5.83 -2.19 6.85
N ASP A 30 4.74 -2.62 7.49
CA ASP A 30 4.80 -3.43 8.70
C ASP A 30 5.66 -4.67 8.46
N PHE A 31 6.61 -4.90 9.36
CA PHE A 31 7.65 -5.92 9.21
C PHE A 31 7.06 -7.32 9.00
N VAL A 32 6.01 -7.68 9.76
CA VAL A 32 5.41 -9.02 9.73
C VAL A 32 4.68 -9.22 8.40
N ILE A 33 3.92 -8.22 7.98
CA ILE A 33 3.17 -8.27 6.72
C ILE A 33 4.13 -8.28 5.54
N PHE A 34 5.18 -7.46 5.57
CA PHE A 34 6.21 -7.42 4.54
C PHE A 34 6.88 -8.79 4.37
N LEU A 35 7.34 -9.42 5.46
CA LEU A 35 7.95 -10.75 5.42
C LEU A 35 6.97 -11.82 4.94
N GLY A 36 5.74 -11.83 5.47
CA GLY A 36 4.71 -12.80 5.07
C GLY A 36 4.37 -12.71 3.58
N MET A 37 4.21 -11.50 3.06
CA MET A 37 3.95 -11.28 1.64
C MET A 37 5.18 -11.62 0.80
N GLY A 38 6.38 -11.23 1.21
CA GLY A 38 7.63 -11.58 0.51
C GLY A 38 7.80 -13.10 0.37
N PHE A 39 7.52 -13.86 1.43
CA PHE A 39 7.56 -15.31 1.42
C PHE A 39 6.51 -15.92 0.48
N LEU A 40 5.27 -15.41 0.49
CA LEU A 40 4.21 -15.86 -0.43
C LEU A 40 4.59 -15.63 -1.90
N TRP A 41 5.16 -14.48 -2.23
CA TRP A 41 5.62 -14.16 -3.58
C TRP A 41 6.80 -15.04 -4.01
N LEU A 42 7.72 -15.36 -3.09
CA LEU A 42 8.83 -16.28 -3.34
C LEU A 42 8.32 -17.70 -3.66
N LEU A 43 7.40 -18.24 -2.87
CA LEU A 43 6.81 -19.56 -3.12
C LEU A 43 6.09 -19.60 -4.47
N LEU A 44 5.38 -18.53 -4.82
CA LEU A 44 4.71 -18.41 -6.11
C LEU A 44 5.72 -18.41 -7.28
N ALA A 45 6.84 -17.69 -7.14
CA ALA A 45 7.90 -17.66 -8.14
C ALA A 45 8.55 -19.03 -8.34
N ILE A 46 8.84 -19.75 -7.25
CA ILE A 46 9.38 -21.13 -7.31
C ILE A 46 8.39 -22.06 -8.02
N ALA A 47 7.10 -22.01 -7.66
CA ALA A 47 6.07 -22.82 -8.30
C ALA A 47 5.95 -22.53 -9.80
N LEU A 48 6.07 -21.26 -10.20
CA LEU A 48 6.09 -20.85 -11.61
C LEU A 48 7.33 -21.36 -12.35
N ALA A 49 8.51 -21.30 -11.74
CA ALA A 49 9.74 -21.82 -12.33
C ALA A 49 9.65 -23.33 -12.57
N ILE A 50 9.20 -24.10 -11.56
CA ILE A 50 8.97 -25.55 -11.69
C ILE A 50 7.95 -25.83 -12.79
N TYR A 51 6.88 -25.05 -12.85
CA TYR A 51 5.86 -25.20 -13.88
C TYR A 51 6.40 -24.93 -15.30
N ALA A 52 7.18 -23.86 -15.48
CA ALA A 52 7.79 -23.52 -16.76
C ALA A 52 8.79 -24.60 -17.22
N ILE A 53 9.61 -25.13 -16.31
CA ILE A 53 10.55 -26.24 -16.59
C ILE A 53 9.78 -27.49 -17.05
N ASN A 54 8.72 -27.87 -16.33
CA ASN A 54 7.90 -29.02 -16.70
C ASN A 54 7.26 -28.86 -18.09
N LEU A 55 6.77 -27.66 -18.43
CA LEU A 55 6.24 -27.38 -19.77
C LEU A 55 7.30 -27.46 -20.86
N TRP A 56 8.53 -27.06 -20.55
CA TRP A 56 9.62 -27.12 -21.50
C TRP A 56 10.09 -28.56 -21.76
N LEU A 57 10.11 -29.41 -20.72
CA LEU A 57 10.49 -30.81 -20.83
C LEU A 57 9.41 -31.67 -21.51
N VAL A 58 8.13 -31.45 -21.19
CA VAL A 58 7.00 -32.18 -21.76
C VAL A 58 6.54 -31.47 -23.03
N ARG A 59 7.33 -31.62 -24.10
CA ARG A 59 7.11 -31.01 -25.43
C ARG A 59 5.94 -31.66 -26.20
N GLU A 60 4.78 -31.85 -25.57
CA GLU A 60 3.60 -32.43 -26.21
C GLU A 60 2.81 -31.36 -26.99
N GLU A 61 2.68 -31.56 -28.31
CA GLU A 61 2.43 -30.52 -29.31
C GLU A 61 1.03 -29.86 -29.22
N GLN A 62 0.05 -30.53 -28.61
CA GLN A 62 -1.35 -30.07 -28.59
C GLN A 62 -1.84 -29.59 -27.21
N SER A 63 -1.37 -30.18 -26.11
CA SER A 63 -1.69 -29.74 -24.73
C SER A 63 -0.92 -28.46 -24.34
N SER A 64 0.24 -28.23 -24.97
CA SER A 64 1.18 -27.15 -24.66
C SER A 64 0.62 -25.73 -24.86
N ARG A 65 -0.20 -25.48 -25.89
CA ARG A 65 -0.70 -24.11 -26.19
C ARG A 65 -1.58 -23.54 -25.08
N SER A 66 -2.48 -24.33 -24.51
CA SER A 66 -3.38 -23.88 -23.45
C SER A 66 -2.63 -23.62 -22.14
N ALA A 67 -1.63 -24.44 -21.85
CA ALA A 67 -0.76 -24.31 -20.69
C ALA A 67 0.15 -23.08 -20.80
N PHE A 68 0.72 -22.84 -21.98
CA PHE A 68 1.53 -21.66 -22.26
C PHE A 68 0.74 -20.35 -22.12
N ARG A 69 -0.51 -20.31 -22.63
CA ARG A 69 -1.40 -19.16 -22.42
C ARG A 69 -1.64 -18.86 -20.93
N ARG A 70 -1.81 -19.89 -20.11
CA ARG A 70 -1.99 -19.72 -18.66
C ARG A 70 -0.72 -19.24 -17.97
N LEU A 71 0.45 -19.75 -18.36
CA LEU A 71 1.73 -19.25 -17.87
C LEU A 71 1.88 -17.76 -18.17
N ILE A 72 1.64 -17.35 -19.42
CA ILE A 72 1.65 -15.93 -19.81
C ILE A 72 0.66 -15.12 -18.98
N ALA A 73 -0.58 -15.60 -18.83
CA ALA A 73 -1.59 -14.90 -18.04
C ALA A 73 -1.14 -14.68 -16.58
N THR A 74 -0.57 -15.71 -15.93
CA THR A 74 -0.04 -15.58 -14.57
C THR A 74 1.09 -14.56 -14.49
N LEU A 75 2.05 -14.61 -15.43
CA LEU A 75 3.15 -13.63 -15.48
C LEU A 75 2.65 -12.20 -15.69
N LEU A 76 1.67 -12.00 -16.56
CA LEU A 76 1.04 -10.70 -16.78
C LEU A 76 0.34 -10.18 -15.52
N ILE A 77 -0.42 -11.03 -14.82
CA ILE A 77 -1.08 -10.66 -13.55
C ILE A 77 -0.05 -10.21 -12.52
N MET A 78 1.06 -10.95 -12.37
CA MET A 78 2.13 -10.57 -11.44
C MET A 78 2.80 -9.26 -11.85
N ALA A 79 3.10 -9.07 -13.15
CA ALA A 79 3.71 -7.84 -13.66
C ALA A 79 2.81 -6.61 -13.46
N ILE A 80 1.50 -6.73 -13.76
CA ILE A 80 0.51 -5.67 -13.56
C ILE A 80 0.38 -5.34 -12.07
N SER A 81 0.33 -6.35 -11.22
CA SER A 81 0.21 -6.17 -9.77
C SER A 81 1.45 -5.48 -9.20
N TYR A 82 2.64 -5.92 -9.59
CA TYR A 82 3.89 -5.28 -9.20
C TYR A 82 3.96 -3.82 -9.66
N GLY A 83 3.62 -3.55 -10.93
CA GLY A 83 3.55 -2.18 -11.45
C GLY A 83 2.57 -1.32 -10.66
N SER A 84 1.38 -1.85 -10.36
CA SER A 84 0.36 -1.15 -9.58
C SER A 84 0.83 -0.82 -8.16
N LEU A 85 1.58 -1.73 -7.51
CA LEU A 85 2.19 -1.50 -6.20
C LEU A 85 3.29 -0.43 -6.28
N LYS A 86 4.19 -0.55 -7.26
CA LYS A 86 5.32 0.38 -7.45
C LYS A 86 4.86 1.83 -7.67
N PHE A 87 3.76 2.03 -8.39
CA PHE A 87 3.19 3.35 -8.63
C PHE A 87 2.09 3.76 -7.64
N TYR A 88 1.86 2.96 -6.59
CA TYR A 88 0.85 3.17 -5.55
C TYR A 88 -0.57 3.35 -6.13
N VAL A 89 -0.90 2.65 -7.21
CA VAL A 89 -2.17 2.79 -7.93
C VAL A 89 -3.38 2.49 -7.03
N PRO A 90 -3.43 1.36 -6.28
CA PRO A 90 -4.58 1.06 -5.43
C PRO A 90 -4.80 2.14 -4.36
N ARG A 91 -3.70 2.62 -3.75
CA ARG A 91 -3.74 3.70 -2.76
C ARG A 91 -4.23 5.02 -3.34
N ARG A 92 -3.77 5.39 -4.53
CA ARG A 92 -4.24 6.62 -5.23
C ARG A 92 -5.74 6.55 -5.51
N ILE A 93 -6.22 5.42 -6.02
CA ILE A 93 -7.65 5.21 -6.30
C ILE A 93 -8.46 5.28 -5.02
N ALA A 94 -8.06 4.54 -3.99
CA ALA A 94 -8.76 4.50 -2.71
C ALA A 94 -8.80 5.86 -2.01
N PHE A 95 -7.69 6.61 -2.05
CA PHE A 95 -7.66 7.98 -1.56
C PHE A 95 -8.56 8.89 -2.40
N PHE A 96 -8.51 8.80 -3.73
CA PHE A 96 -9.37 9.59 -4.61
C PHE A 96 -10.87 9.41 -4.27
N LEU A 97 -11.30 8.17 -4.01
CA LEU A 97 -12.67 7.86 -3.58
C LEU A 97 -13.01 8.40 -2.18
N SER A 98 -12.04 8.44 -1.26
CA SER A 98 -12.23 8.91 0.12
C SER A 98 -12.03 10.42 0.29
N ARG A 99 -11.37 11.07 -0.67
CA ARG A 99 -10.97 12.48 -0.64
C ARG A 99 -12.12 13.44 -0.31
N PRO A 100 -13.35 13.29 -0.84
CA PRO A 100 -14.44 14.20 -0.49
C PRO A 100 -14.74 14.25 1.02
N ALA A 101 -14.55 13.13 1.75
CA ALA A 101 -14.75 13.11 3.19
C ALA A 101 -13.69 13.93 3.93
N PHE A 102 -12.43 13.86 3.49
CA PHE A 102 -11.35 14.69 4.02
C PHE A 102 -11.56 16.17 3.72
N GLU A 103 -11.96 16.50 2.49
CA GLU A 103 -12.20 17.91 2.10
C GLU A 103 -13.39 18.51 2.86
N LYS A 104 -14.47 17.74 3.05
CA LYS A 104 -15.61 18.16 3.88
C LYS A 104 -15.16 18.48 5.32
N TRP A 105 -14.26 17.68 5.88
CA TRP A 105 -13.73 17.94 7.21
C TRP A 105 -12.86 19.18 7.27
N LEU A 106 -11.98 19.38 6.27
CA LEU A 106 -11.16 20.59 6.17
C LEU A 106 -12.02 21.85 6.10
N THR A 107 -13.16 21.82 5.40
CA THR A 107 -14.09 22.95 5.35
C THR A 107 -14.81 23.21 6.67
N ALA A 108 -15.09 22.16 7.45
CA ALA A 108 -15.77 22.27 8.74
C ALA A 108 -14.82 22.71 9.87
N HIS A 109 -13.52 22.46 9.74
CA HIS A 109 -12.50 22.74 10.77
C HIS A 109 -11.38 23.63 10.22
N PRO A 110 -11.66 24.90 9.88
CA PRO A 110 -10.66 25.79 9.28
C PRO A 110 -9.57 26.23 10.27
N ALA A 111 -9.85 26.21 11.58
CA ALA A 111 -8.97 26.74 12.61
C ALA A 111 -7.65 25.96 12.73
N THR A 112 -6.55 26.71 12.86
CA THR A 112 -5.24 26.19 13.23
C THR A 112 -5.13 26.08 14.73
N THR A 113 -4.65 24.93 15.19
CA THR A 113 -4.48 24.67 16.62
C THR A 113 -3.02 24.40 16.98
N ASN A 114 -2.15 24.20 15.98
CA ASN A 114 -0.73 23.84 16.12
C ASN A 114 -0.48 22.75 17.15
N LYS A 115 -1.46 21.87 17.33
CA LYS A 115 -1.44 20.77 18.28
C LYS A 115 -2.05 19.55 17.61
N LEU A 116 -1.46 18.41 17.93
CA LEU A 116 -2.06 17.12 17.60
C LEU A 116 -3.36 16.94 18.36
N GLN A 117 -4.38 16.49 17.64
CA GLN A 117 -5.71 16.21 18.17
C GLN A 117 -6.09 14.78 17.85
N SER A 118 -6.43 14.01 18.87
CA SER A 118 -7.04 12.70 18.67
C SER A 118 -8.49 12.88 18.20
N ILE A 119 -8.78 12.48 16.97
CA ILE A 119 -10.11 12.63 16.37
C ILE A 119 -10.85 11.29 16.20
N ASN A 120 -10.11 10.17 16.09
CA ASN A 120 -10.67 8.81 15.99
C ASN A 120 -11.90 8.69 15.07
N ALA A 121 -11.83 9.30 13.89
CA ALA A 121 -12.94 9.44 12.96
C ALA A 121 -12.68 8.70 11.64
N LYS A 122 -13.77 8.28 10.98
CA LYS A 122 -13.70 7.55 9.71
C LYS A 122 -13.89 8.49 8.52
N PHE A 123 -12.96 8.44 7.57
CA PHE A 123 -12.94 9.24 6.34
C PHE A 123 -12.95 8.33 5.13
N GLY A 124 -14.15 8.09 4.58
CA GLY A 124 -14.34 7.09 3.53
C GLY A 124 -13.99 5.70 4.05
N ILE A 125 -12.98 5.06 3.48
CA ILE A 125 -12.51 3.75 3.95
C ILE A 125 -11.46 3.82 5.05
N TYR A 126 -10.91 5.00 5.35
CA TYR A 126 -9.79 5.18 6.27
C TYR A 126 -10.27 5.52 7.68
N GLN A 127 -9.69 4.86 8.68
CA GLN A 127 -9.77 5.32 10.06
C GLN A 127 -8.64 6.33 10.29
N VAL A 128 -8.96 7.52 10.79
CA VAL A 128 -7.98 8.55 11.18
C VAL A 128 -8.01 8.68 12.69
N ASP A 129 -6.89 8.45 13.34
CA ASP A 129 -6.76 8.52 14.78
C ASP A 129 -6.33 9.92 15.23
N GLU A 130 -5.35 10.53 14.57
CA GLU A 130 -4.84 11.86 14.88
C GLU A 130 -4.91 12.84 13.70
N TYR A 131 -5.13 14.11 14.05
CA TYR A 131 -5.16 15.24 13.14
C TYR A 131 -4.26 16.37 13.63
N PHE A 132 -3.55 16.99 12.70
CA PHE A 132 -2.76 18.19 12.94
C PHE A 132 -3.13 19.30 11.97
N SER A 133 -3.13 20.53 12.46
CA SER A 133 -3.48 21.74 11.74
C SER A 133 -2.46 22.85 12.03
N GLY A 134 -1.51 23.04 11.10
CA GLY A 134 -0.40 23.99 11.22
C GLY A 134 -0.70 25.38 10.65
N ASP A 135 0.01 26.39 11.14
CA ASP A 135 -0.13 27.81 10.74
C ASP A 135 0.08 28.08 9.26
N ARG A 136 0.86 27.25 8.57
CA ARG A 136 1.17 27.43 7.14
C ARG A 136 0.12 26.79 6.22
N GLY A 137 -1.00 26.35 6.80
CA GLY A 137 -2.08 25.68 6.08
C GLY A 137 -1.83 24.19 5.86
N ASP A 138 -0.75 23.66 6.41
CA ASP A 138 -0.44 22.24 6.42
C ASP A 138 -1.42 21.49 7.33
N ARG A 139 -1.94 20.38 6.83
CA ARG A 139 -2.92 19.54 7.54
C ARG A 139 -2.51 18.10 7.41
N TYR A 140 -2.46 17.37 8.51
CA TYR A 140 -2.09 15.96 8.50
C TYR A 140 -3.15 15.12 9.17
N PHE A 141 -3.41 13.95 8.60
CA PHE A 141 -4.36 12.95 9.06
C PHE A 141 -3.61 11.63 9.19
N ARG A 142 -3.30 11.20 10.42
CA ARG A 142 -2.68 9.89 10.67
C ARG A 142 -3.74 8.80 10.53
N VAL A 143 -3.44 7.76 9.79
CA VAL A 143 -4.37 6.63 9.55
C VAL A 143 -3.84 5.31 10.09
N TYR A 144 -2.53 5.24 10.30
CA TYR A 144 -1.87 4.05 10.79
C TYR A 144 -0.57 4.46 11.47
N SER A 145 -0.25 3.79 12.57
CA SER A 145 1.05 3.88 13.22
C SER A 145 1.40 2.50 13.78
N HIS A 146 2.67 2.15 13.74
CA HIS A 146 3.19 0.95 14.38
C HIS A 146 4.51 1.27 15.07
N GLY A 147 4.84 0.48 16.10
CA GLY A 147 6.18 0.51 16.67
C GLY A 147 7.20 -0.01 15.66
N ASP A 148 8.43 0.50 15.70
CA ASP A 148 9.53 0.03 14.85
C ASP A 148 10.03 -1.39 15.21
N GLY A 149 9.59 -1.90 16.37
CA GLY A 149 9.89 -3.24 16.89
C GLY A 149 11.06 -3.29 17.87
N LEU A 150 11.84 -2.21 18.01
CA LEU A 150 13.03 -2.14 18.87
C LEU A 150 13.10 -0.81 19.65
N GLY A 151 12.00 -0.39 20.25
CA GLY A 151 12.01 0.81 21.08
C GLY A 151 10.64 1.41 21.34
N PRO A 152 10.60 2.62 21.95
CA PRO A 152 9.39 3.44 22.03
C PRO A 152 9.06 4.14 20.69
N ASP A 153 9.90 3.94 19.68
CA ASP A 153 9.84 4.63 18.41
C ASP A 153 8.68 4.09 17.54
N THR A 154 8.05 5.00 16.83
CA THR A 154 6.80 4.80 16.11
C THR A 154 6.90 5.41 14.72
N VAL A 155 6.51 4.61 13.73
CA VAL A 155 6.36 5.09 12.36
C VAL A 155 4.89 5.41 12.12
N SER A 156 4.61 6.66 11.79
CA SER A 156 3.29 7.17 11.47
C SER A 156 3.09 7.30 9.97
N TYR A 157 1.92 6.91 9.51
CA TYR A 157 1.49 6.98 8.12
C TYR A 157 0.15 7.70 8.01
N GLY A 158 -0.05 8.41 6.91
CA GLY A 158 -1.25 9.18 6.75
C GLY A 158 -1.36 9.94 5.45
N PHE A 159 -2.33 10.84 5.43
CA PHE A 159 -2.57 11.78 4.35
C PHE A 159 -2.30 13.20 4.82
N ALA A 160 -1.76 14.02 3.93
CA ALA A 160 -1.50 15.42 4.21
C ALA A 160 -2.02 16.32 3.09
N TYR A 161 -2.59 17.45 3.48
CA TYR A 161 -2.98 18.52 2.58
C TYR A 161 -1.98 19.67 2.76
N GLN A 162 -1.30 20.03 1.67
CA GLN A 162 -0.22 21.03 1.66
C GLN A 162 0.83 20.79 2.77
N PRO A 163 1.43 19.59 2.86
CA PRO A 163 2.39 19.30 3.93
C PRO A 163 3.59 20.26 3.88
N ASN A 164 4.17 20.52 5.05
CA ASN A 164 5.52 21.04 5.13
C ASN A 164 6.49 19.97 4.57
N SER A 165 7.42 20.37 3.70
CA SER A 165 8.41 19.48 3.08
C SER A 165 9.57 19.12 4.00
N GLU A 166 9.80 19.90 5.05
CA GLU A 166 10.96 19.77 5.92
C GLU A 166 10.64 18.97 7.18
N ASN A 167 9.46 19.19 7.76
CA ASN A 167 9.08 18.65 9.05
C ASN A 167 7.69 18.04 9.03
N SER A 168 7.46 17.09 9.94
CA SER A 168 6.15 16.51 10.21
C SER A 168 5.81 16.61 11.71
N PRO A 169 4.52 16.79 12.05
CA PRO A 169 4.09 16.82 13.44
C PRO A 169 4.22 15.45 14.14
N PHE A 170 4.45 14.37 13.38
CA PHE A 170 4.61 13.00 13.87
C PHE A 170 6.06 12.54 13.95
N GLY A 171 7.01 13.48 13.91
CA GLY A 171 8.44 13.21 13.85
C GLY A 171 9.04 13.50 12.48
N ASN A 172 10.37 13.65 12.47
CA ASN A 172 11.15 14.09 11.32
C ASN A 172 12.10 13.02 10.79
N ALA A 173 12.45 12.01 11.59
CA ALA A 173 13.29 10.92 11.14
C ALA A 173 12.57 10.16 10.00
N ASN A 174 13.29 9.92 8.91
CA ASN A 174 12.77 9.26 7.73
C ASN A 174 11.46 9.87 7.17
N TYR A 175 11.24 11.18 7.37
CA TYR A 175 10.05 11.86 6.85
C TYR A 175 10.06 11.85 5.32
N LYS A 176 9.03 11.24 4.74
CA LYS A 176 8.83 11.11 3.30
C LYS A 176 7.41 11.50 2.93
N ILE A 177 7.29 12.28 1.86
CA ILE A 177 6.00 12.66 1.29
C ILE A 177 5.91 12.22 -0.16
N TYR A 178 4.71 11.81 -0.55
CA TYR A 178 4.45 11.24 -1.87
C TYR A 178 3.16 11.82 -2.42
N ARG A 179 3.25 12.44 -3.60
CA ARG A 179 2.14 13.15 -4.20
C ARG A 179 1.04 12.20 -4.65
N LEU A 180 -0.19 12.40 -4.15
CA LEU A 180 -1.38 11.65 -4.55
C LEU A 180 -2.12 12.35 -5.70
N GLY A 181 -2.12 13.68 -5.71
CA GLY A 181 -2.77 14.51 -6.73
C GLY A 181 -3.25 15.83 -6.13
N ASN A 182 -3.35 16.88 -6.95
CA ASN A 182 -3.66 18.23 -6.48
C ASN A 182 -2.71 18.66 -5.36
N ARG A 183 -3.26 19.05 -4.20
CA ARG A 183 -2.56 19.47 -2.99
C ARG A 183 -2.41 18.35 -1.93
N TRP A 184 -2.77 17.12 -2.29
CA TRP A 184 -2.78 15.97 -1.40
C TRP A 184 -1.56 15.07 -1.58
N TYR A 185 -1.05 14.60 -0.45
CA TYR A 185 0.10 13.72 -0.31
C TYR A 185 -0.24 12.60 0.66
N TRP A 186 0.44 11.46 0.55
CA TRP A 186 0.57 10.57 1.70
C TRP A 186 1.95 10.76 2.29
N PHE A 187 2.07 10.53 3.59
CA PHE A 187 3.32 10.69 4.32
C PHE A 187 3.67 9.43 5.10
N GLN A 188 4.96 9.33 5.39
CA GLN A 188 5.58 8.44 6.36
C GLN A 188 6.49 9.30 7.23
N ALA A 189 6.42 9.17 8.55
CA ALA A 189 7.24 9.90 9.50
C ALA A 189 7.61 8.98 10.67
N SER A 190 8.87 9.03 11.11
CA SER A 190 9.34 8.37 12.32
C SER A 190 9.66 9.42 13.39
N ASN A 191 9.42 9.06 14.65
CA ASN A 191 9.80 9.88 15.80
C ASN A 191 11.17 9.49 16.38
N ASP A 192 11.94 8.63 15.71
CA ASP A 192 13.32 8.27 16.08
C ASP A 192 14.18 9.53 16.19
N TRP A 193 15.08 9.57 17.18
CA TRP A 193 16.00 10.68 17.45
C TRP A 193 17.45 10.28 17.22
#